data_AF-A0A3N5SS17-F1
#
_entry.id   AF-A0A3N5SS17-F1
#
_cell.length_a   1.000
_cell.length_b   1.000
_cell.length_c   1.000
_cell.angle_alpha   90.00
_cell.angle_beta   90.00
_cell.angle_gamma   90.00
#
_symmetry.space_group_name_H-M   'P 1'
#
loop_
_entity.id
_entity.type
_entity.pdbx_description
1 polymer ?
#
loop_
_entity_poly.entity_id
_entity_poly.type
_entity_poly.pdbx_seq_one_letter_code
_entity_poly.pdbx_strand_id
1 'polypeptide(L)' 'MFGIGMPELVVVLAIVMIVCGTNKIPQMMEGMGKGIRSFEKGVSEKEELTATKAIEADPKKS' A
#
# COMPACT_ATOMS: atom_id res chain seq x y z
N MET A 1 0.83 -0.29 -29.68
CA MET A 1 -0.02 0.91 -29.57
C MET A 1 0.04 1.43 -28.13
N PHE A 2 1.19 1.94 -27.69
CA PHE A 2 1.34 2.55 -26.35
C PHE A 2 1.43 4.07 -26.55
N GLY A 3 0.27 4.66 -26.82
CA GLY A 3 0.11 6.05 -27.24
C GLY A 3 -0.09 7.02 -26.07
N ILE A 4 0.59 6.77 -24.95
CA ILE A 4 0.77 7.77 -23.91
C ILE A 4 2.25 7.72 -23.56
N GLY A 5 3.01 8.63 -24.17
CA GLY A 5 4.40 8.84 -23.82
C GLY A 5 4.51 9.50 -22.44
N MET A 6 5.70 9.40 -21.85
CA MET A 6 6.08 10.18 -20.67
C MET A 6 5.68 11.67 -20.74
N PRO A 7 5.86 12.39 -21.88
CA PRO A 7 5.43 13.79 -21.96
C PRO A 7 3.92 13.98 -21.82
N GLU A 8 3.09 13.11 -22.40
CA GLU A 8 1.62 13.22 -22.31
C GLU A 8 1.14 12.97 -20.87
N LEU A 9 1.74 11.99 -20.18
CA LEU A 9 1.44 11.72 -18.77
C LEU A 9 1.79 12.93 -17.89
N VAL A 10 2.95 13.56 -18.12
CA VAL A 10 3.37 14.77 -17.39
C VAL A 10 2.41 15.93 -17.60
N VAL A 11 1.90 16.13 -18.82
CA VAL A 11 0.89 17.18 -19.11
C VAL A 11 -0.41 16.90 -18.35
N VAL A 12 -0.91 15.67 -18.36
CA VAL A 12 -2.11 15.29 -17.61
C VAL A 12 -1.91 15.49 -16.11
N LEU A 13 -0.75 15.07 -15.59
CA LEU A 13 -0.38 15.25 -14.18
C LEU A 13 -0.32 16.72 -13.79
N ALA A 14 0.21 17.59 -14.65
CA ALA A 14 0.23 19.03 -14.43
C ALA A 14 -1.19 19.61 -14.34
N ILE A 15 -2.12 19.19 -15.21
CA ILE A 15 -3.52 19.62 -15.16
C ILE A 15 -4.17 19.18 -13.84
N VAL A 16 -4.01 17.91 -13.45
CA VAL A 16 -4.51 17.40 -12.17
C VAL A 16 -3.92 18.15 -11.00
N MET A 17 -2.64 18.52 -11.06
CA MET A 17 -1.95 19.27 -10.02
C MET A 17 -2.42 20.73 -9.92
N ILE A 18 -2.89 21.33 -11.01
CA ILE A 18 -3.55 22.65 -10.99
C ILE A 18 -4.93 22.54 -10.31
N VAL A 19 -5.71 21.53 -10.65
CA VAL A 19 -7.07 21.34 -10.11
C VAL A 19 -7.04 20.93 -8.63
N CYS A 20 -6.20 19.97 -8.27
CA CYS A 20 -6.04 19.52 -6.89
C CYS A 20 -5.18 20.48 -6.06
N GLY A 21 -4.23 21.17 -6.67
CA GLY A 21 -3.21 21.94 -5.97
C GLY A 21 -2.06 21.07 -5.45
N THR A 22 -0.85 21.62 -5.51
CA THR A 22 0.40 20.94 -5.12
C THR A 22 0.42 20.48 -3.65
N ASN A 23 -0.35 21.14 -2.78
CA ASN A 23 -0.41 20.84 -1.34
C ASN A 23 -1.46 19.77 -0.98
N LYS A 24 -2.48 19.54 -1.82
CA LYS A 24 -3.55 18.57 -1.50
C LYS A 24 -3.16 17.13 -1.82
N ILE A 25 -2.41 16.93 -2.90
CA ILE A 25 -1.86 15.63 -3.32
C ILE A 25 -1.03 14.99 -2.18
N PRO A 26 0.01 15.64 -1.60
CA PRO A 26 0.78 15.06 -0.50
C PRO A 26 -0.05 14.86 0.76
N GLN A 27 -0.93 15.82 1.11
CA GLN A 27 -1.80 15.71 2.29
C GLN A 27 -2.72 14.48 2.22
N MET A 28 -3.31 14.20 1.05
CA MET A 28 -4.14 13.01 0.83
C MET A 28 -3.30 11.73 0.81
N MET A 29 -2.12 11.75 0.18
CA MET A 29 -1.22 10.60 0.15
C MET A 29 -0.66 10.25 1.53
N GLU A 30 -0.39 11.21 2.40
CA GLU A 30 0.05 10.93 3.77
C GLU A 30 -1.00 10.17 4.58
N GLY A 31 -2.28 10.56 4.45
CA GLY A 31 -3.39 9.85 5.08
C GLY A 31 -3.57 8.43 4.52
N MET A 32 -3.55 8.30 3.19
CA MET A 32 -3.68 7.01 2.52
C MET A 32 -2.49 6.08 2.81
N GLY A 33 -1.26 6.61 2.80
CA GLY A 33 -0.03 5.86 3.04
C GLY A 33 0.06 5.33 4.47
N LYS A 34 -0.40 6.10 5.46
CA LYS A 34 -0.52 5.61 6.84
C LYS A 34 -1.53 4.46 6.95
N GLY A 35 -2.67 4.56 6.26
CA GLY A 35 -3.68 3.51 6.21
C GLY A 35 -3.16 2.21 5.59
N ILE A 36 -2.51 2.30 4.43
CA ILE A 36 -1.91 1.15 3.73
C ILE A 36 -0.85 0.49 4.61
N ARG A 37 0.02 1.28 5.25
CA ARG A 37 1.10 0.75 6.10
C ARG A 37 0.58 0.06 7.37
N SER A 38 -0.49 0.57 7.96
CA SER A 38 -1.15 -0.11 9.09
C SER A 38 -1.86 -1.38 8.66
N PHE A 39 -2.45 -1.39 7.46
CA PHE A 39 -3.07 -2.58 6.88
C PHE A 39 -2.05 -3.67 6.60
N GLU A 40 -0.92 -3.33 5.97
CA GLU A 40 0.19 -4.25 5.70
C GLU A 40 0.71 -4.89 7.00
N LYS A 41 0.96 -4.07 8.03
CA LYS A 41 1.40 -4.56 9.35
C LYS A 41 0.39 -5.52 9.98
N GLY A 42 -0.89 -5.19 9.97
CA GLY A 42 -1.93 -6.05 10.54
C GLY A 42 -2.09 -7.38 9.80
N VAL A 43 -1.84 -7.40 8.48
CA VAL A 43 -1.82 -8.63 7.69
C VAL A 43 -0.58 -9.47 8.03
N SER A 44 0.61 -8.85 8.05
CA SER A 44 1.87 -9.56 8.35
C SER A 44 1.91 -10.13 9.77
N GLU A 45 1.41 -9.40 10.76
CA GLU A 45 1.35 -9.86 12.16
C GLU A 45 0.38 -11.04 12.32
N LYS A 46 -0.72 -11.04 11.55
CA LYS A 46 -1.66 -12.17 11.48
C LYS A 46 -1.02 -13.42 10.85
N GLU A 47 -0.18 -13.24 9.85
CA GLU A 47 0.58 -14.34 9.22
C GLU A 47 1.62 -14.95 10.19
N GLU A 48 2.32 -14.13 10.98
CA GLU A 48 3.25 -14.61 12.02
C GLU A 48 2.54 -15.36 13.17
N LEU A 49 1.36 -14.89 13.59
CA LEU A 49 0.53 -15.56 14.59
C LEU A 49 0.04 -16.93 14.10
N THR A 50 -0.26 -17.08 12.79
CA THR A 50 -0.61 -18.38 12.20
C THR A 50 0.59 -19.31 12.03
N ALA A 51 1.78 -18.79 11.75
CA ALA A 51 3.00 -19.59 11.64
C ALA A 51 3.46 -20.14 13.01
N THR A 52 3.34 -19.34 14.07
CA THR A 52 3.73 -19.76 15.43
C THR A 52 2.77 -20.81 16.02
N LYS A 53 1.46 -20.70 15.72
CA LYS A 53 0.43 -21.62 16.24
C LYS A 53 0.42 -23.01 15.58
N ALA A 54 1.16 -23.19 14.48
CA ALA A 54 1.32 -24.49 13.82
C ALA A 54 2.42 -25.38 14.43
N ILE A 55 3.31 -24.82 15.26
CA ILE A 55 4.47 -25.52 15.81
C ILE A 55 4.13 -26.25 17.13
N GLU A 56 3.01 -25.92 17.78
CA GLU A 56 2.57 -26.54 19.04
C GLU A 56 1.59 -27.74 18.85
N ALA A 57 1.31 -28.15 17.61
CA ALA A 57 0.38 -29.26 17.31
C ALA A 57 1.09 -30.57 16.92
N ASP A 58 2.26 -30.87 17.49
CA ASP A 58 2.84 -32.22 17.44
C ASP A 58 2.60 -32.94 18.79
N PRO A 59 1.48 -33.66 18.95
CA PRO A 59 1.40 -34.67 19.99
C PRO A 59 2.25 -35.86 19.53
N LYS A 60 3.55 -35.80 19.78
CA LYS A 60 4.37 -37.00 20.01
C LYS A 60 3.79 -37.73 21.23
N LYS A 61 2.74 -38.50 21.00
CA LYS A 61 2.31 -39.58 21.90
C LYS A 61 2.93 -40.86 21.37
N SER A 62 4.19 -41.06 21.75
CA SER A 62 4.80 -42.39 21.89
C SER A 62 4.14 -43.14 23.04
#